data_AF-A0AA90QC11-F1
#
_entry.id   AF-A0AA90QC11-F1
#
_cell.length_a   1.000
_cell.length_b   1.000
_cell.length_c   1.000
_cell.angle_alpha   90.00
_cell.angle_beta   90.00
_cell.angle_gamma   90.00
#
_symmetry.space_group_name_H-M   'P 1'
#
loop_
_entity.id
_entity.type
_entity.pdbx_description
1 polymer ?
#
loop_
_entity_poly.entity_id
_entity_poly.type
_entity_poly.pdbx_seq_one_letter_code
_entity_poly.pdbx_strand_id
1 'polypeptide(L)'
;MFKRSAFTSLLRLALAGALCNAAPAFAALSFDLSVATKYAVASHGNNPPPDEIKQYKVVLGEHYLSVSSASESTIYDLATRRRYQIDLANRRYVDYSLFDEAGFRVQELKNRSVLNRALSVAKVDVPAFDPVFDEHELSVASAVRKLSESTEAGATVLAVDGNPLARIPAGGTSIGAGDAAKFERMMRYRFGGHPLVLARLASEKRVPAGFVMHHKQVGHSQTRTYTVSALKQSAPASYDLKPYKPRAAAADELDQLLDKAQANAAPPTAAARQAFETEIAQAFADKRAFDAMLGMSELAFVGGEQMKMPTPEQKVLLNADPQVRAFAAAIRPKGKAEMEAALAKLQELRKLTTHKQHMLALFEANWRAKLGDVRGALPLYASVLRANPALAGAYKDMGDALFLSYDMPRAWRSWDAGRRMAPGLEQFKAVNQYEQVLLREHPEFF
;
A
#
# COMPACT_ATOMS: atom_id res chain seq x y z
N MET A 1 64.30 -57.80 8.75
CA MET A 1 65.57 -57.05 8.75
C MET A 1 65.22 -55.56 8.76
N PHE A 2 65.71 -54.84 9.77
CA PHE A 2 65.56 -53.40 10.09
C PHE A 2 65.81 -52.43 8.90
N LYS A 3 65.37 -51.16 8.80
CA LYS A 3 65.25 -49.98 9.71
C LYS A 3 64.19 -49.00 9.12
N ARG A 4 63.25 -48.38 9.86
CA ARG A 4 63.28 -47.13 10.67
C ARG A 4 63.82 -45.85 9.99
N SER A 5 62.94 -44.82 9.91
CA SER A 5 63.08 -43.39 10.31
C SER A 5 61.79 -42.66 9.88
N ALA A 6 60.80 -42.34 10.72
CA ALA A 6 60.70 -41.30 11.76
C ALA A 6 60.86 -39.86 11.25
N PHE A 7 59.73 -39.16 11.08
CA PHE A 7 59.62 -37.72 11.36
C PHE A 7 58.25 -37.44 12.02
N THR A 8 58.34 -37.10 13.30
CA THR A 8 57.30 -36.54 14.16
C THR A 8 57.07 -35.07 13.83
N SER A 9 55.81 -34.63 13.79
CA SER A 9 55.43 -33.26 14.11
C SER A 9 54.04 -33.26 14.74
N LEU A 10 54.04 -33.11 16.06
CA LEU A 10 52.89 -32.75 16.86
C LEU A 10 52.42 -31.35 16.45
N LEU A 11 51.17 -31.21 16.00
CA LEU A 11 50.45 -29.95 16.16
C LEU A 11 49.21 -30.20 17.02
N ARG A 12 49.29 -29.73 18.27
CA ARG A 12 48.15 -29.47 19.12
C ARG A 12 47.32 -28.37 18.45
N LEU A 13 46.09 -28.66 18.04
CA LEU A 13 45.09 -27.61 17.84
C LEU A 13 44.09 -27.69 18.98
N ALA A 14 44.11 -26.65 19.80
CA ALA A 14 43.21 -26.42 20.92
C ALA A 14 41.77 -26.31 20.43
N LEU A 15 40.85 -26.97 21.12
CA LEU A 15 39.43 -26.62 21.11
C LEU A 15 39.30 -25.20 21.69
N ALA A 16 39.24 -24.20 20.82
CA ALA A 16 38.74 -22.88 21.18
C ALA A 16 37.21 -22.96 21.17
N GLY A 17 36.61 -22.84 22.35
CA GLY A 17 35.17 -22.78 22.52
C GLY A 17 34.57 -21.69 21.64
N ALA A 18 33.46 -22.04 20.99
CA ALA A 18 32.60 -21.10 20.30
C ALA A 18 32.03 -20.11 21.32
N LEU A 19 32.74 -19.01 21.54
CA LEU A 19 32.12 -17.78 22.00
C LEU A 19 31.23 -17.30 20.86
N CYS A 20 29.93 -17.52 21.00
CA CYS A 20 28.93 -16.73 20.31
C CYS A 20 29.21 -15.26 20.67
N ASN A 21 29.99 -14.57 19.84
CA ASN A 21 29.90 -13.13 19.72
C ASN A 21 28.51 -12.85 19.12
N ALA A 22 27.50 -12.82 19.99
CA ALA A 22 26.31 -12.04 19.71
C ALA A 22 26.83 -10.62 19.49
N ALA A 23 26.88 -10.18 18.23
CA ALA A 23 27.09 -8.78 17.93
C ALA A 23 26.09 -7.99 18.80
N PRO A 24 26.52 -6.93 19.49
CA PRO A 24 25.62 -6.15 20.31
C PRO A 24 24.48 -5.70 19.40
N ALA A 25 23.23 -6.05 19.76
CA ALA A 25 22.07 -5.51 19.08
C ALA A 25 22.24 -3.98 19.11
N PHE A 26 22.50 -3.37 17.95
CA PHE A 26 22.79 -1.95 17.88
C PHE A 26 21.58 -1.23 18.47
N ALA A 27 21.79 -0.49 19.57
CA ALA A 27 20.71 0.13 20.32
C ALA A 27 19.93 1.07 19.39
N ALA A 28 18.60 0.95 19.37
CA ALA A 28 17.77 1.83 18.57
C ALA A 28 17.82 3.26 19.12
N LEU A 29 17.68 4.24 18.22
CA LEU A 29 17.66 5.65 18.57
C LEU A 29 16.23 6.08 18.90
N SER A 30 16.02 6.81 19.99
CA SER A 30 14.72 7.40 20.32
C SER A 30 14.82 8.84 20.77
N PHE A 31 13.74 9.58 20.51
CA PHE A 31 13.59 10.98 20.89
C PHE A 31 12.11 11.37 20.90
N ASP A 32 11.79 12.44 21.64
CA ASP A 32 10.51 13.13 21.54
C ASP A 32 10.64 14.21 20.44
N LEU A 33 9.58 14.38 19.64
CA LEU A 33 9.49 15.33 18.54
C LEU A 33 8.25 16.18 18.71
N SER A 34 8.43 17.50 18.77
CA SER A 34 7.36 18.48 18.70
C SER A 34 7.27 19.06 17.30
N VAL A 35 6.06 19.17 16.74
CA VAL A 35 5.80 19.83 15.47
C VAL A 35 4.76 20.92 15.69
N ALA A 36 5.18 22.17 15.61
CA ALA A 36 4.30 23.33 15.63
C ALA A 36 3.98 23.76 14.20
N THR A 37 2.70 23.75 13.82
CA THR A 37 2.22 24.14 12.49
C THR A 37 1.53 25.49 12.58
N LYS A 38 2.03 26.46 11.82
CA LYS A 38 1.38 27.74 11.59
C LYS A 38 0.77 27.78 10.20
N TYR A 39 -0.50 28.16 10.12
CA TYR A 39 -1.18 28.28 8.84
C TYR A 39 -1.28 29.74 8.40
N ALA A 40 -1.16 29.96 7.09
CA ALA A 40 -1.39 31.27 6.48
C ALA A 40 -2.35 31.13 5.29
N VAL A 41 -3.23 32.13 5.16
CA VAL A 41 -4.24 32.22 4.10
C VAL A 41 -3.52 32.35 2.75
N ALA A 42 -3.89 31.53 1.76
CA ALA A 42 -3.54 31.83 0.37
C ALA A 42 -4.43 32.98 -0.13
N SER A 43 -3.94 33.80 -1.06
CA SER A 43 -4.54 35.05 -1.53
C SER A 43 -6.04 35.02 -1.90
N HIS A 44 -6.66 33.84 -2.05
CA HIS A 44 -8.05 33.63 -2.42
C HIS A 44 -8.80 32.53 -1.60
N GLY A 45 -8.36 32.21 -0.38
CA GLY A 45 -9.00 31.18 0.48
C GLY A 45 -9.73 31.72 1.72
N ASN A 46 -10.85 31.09 2.08
CA ASN A 46 -11.50 31.28 3.40
C ASN A 46 -10.69 30.58 4.51
N ASN A 47 -10.81 31.12 5.74
CA ASN A 47 -10.07 30.80 6.98
C ASN A 47 -9.27 29.48 6.99
N PRO A 48 -7.93 29.53 7.17
CA PRO A 48 -7.11 28.35 7.31
C PRO A 48 -7.47 27.57 8.59
N PRO A 49 -7.04 26.31 8.71
CA PRO A 49 -7.11 25.59 9.97
C PRO A 49 -6.43 26.38 11.10
N PRO A 50 -6.86 26.19 12.36
CA PRO A 50 -6.17 26.80 13.50
C PRO A 50 -4.74 26.24 13.62
N ASP A 51 -3.83 27.08 14.08
CA ASP A 51 -2.47 26.67 14.46
C ASP A 51 -2.51 25.52 15.47
N GLU A 52 -1.55 24.60 15.36
CA GLU A 52 -1.51 23.41 16.20
C GLU A 52 -0.09 23.04 16.61
N ILE A 53 0.03 22.33 17.74
CA ILE A 53 1.28 21.70 18.18
C ILE A 53 0.98 20.23 18.45
N LYS A 54 1.71 19.34 17.76
CA LYS A 54 1.64 17.90 17.97
C LYS A 54 2.93 17.38 18.57
N GLN A 55 2.81 16.41 19.46
CA GLN A 55 3.93 15.75 20.14
C GLN A 55 3.98 14.29 19.73
N TYR A 56 5.19 13.82 19.47
CA TYR A 56 5.44 12.45 19.02
C TYR A 56 6.60 11.82 19.78
N LYS A 57 6.50 10.52 20.01
CA LYS A 57 7.62 9.65 20.37
C LYS A 57 8.09 8.94 19.11
N VAL A 58 9.38 9.06 18.81
CA VAL A 58 9.99 8.46 17.63
C VAL A 58 11.01 7.41 18.03
N VAL A 59 10.99 6.27 17.35
CA VAL A 59 12.03 5.25 17.42
C VAL A 59 12.56 4.96 16.02
N LEU A 60 13.88 5.00 15.86
CA LEU A 60 14.60 4.57 14.67
C LEU A 60 15.30 3.24 15.03
N GLY A 61 14.62 2.13 14.74
CA GLY A 61 15.11 0.78 14.98
C GLY A 61 16.05 0.27 13.88
N GLU A 62 16.52 -0.96 13.99
CA GLU A 62 17.39 -1.54 12.96
C GLU A 62 16.65 -1.76 11.64
N HIS A 63 15.45 -2.36 11.73
CA HIS A 63 14.61 -2.72 10.57
C HIS A 63 13.20 -2.10 10.63
N TYR A 64 12.98 -1.16 11.54
CA TYR A 64 11.69 -0.51 11.69
C TYR A 64 11.80 0.95 12.10
N LEU A 65 10.73 1.69 11.87
CA LEU A 65 10.53 3.05 12.38
C LEU A 65 9.23 3.06 13.16
N SER A 66 9.14 3.82 14.26
CA SER A 66 7.85 4.08 14.89
C SER A 66 7.66 5.56 15.18
N VAL A 67 6.44 6.03 14.99
CA VAL A 67 6.01 7.38 15.35
C VAL A 67 4.71 7.26 16.13
N SER A 68 4.72 7.68 17.38
CA SER A 68 3.58 7.54 18.29
C SER A 68 3.14 8.89 18.84
N SER A 69 1.85 9.19 18.76
CA SER A 69 1.23 10.28 19.51
C SER A 69 0.73 9.76 20.86
N ALA A 70 -0.11 10.53 21.56
CA ALA A 70 -0.75 10.08 22.79
C ALA A 70 -1.77 8.94 22.58
N SER A 71 -2.42 8.87 21.41
CA SER A 71 -3.54 7.95 21.14
C SER A 71 -3.23 6.88 20.10
N GLU A 72 -2.29 7.15 19.19
CA GLU A 72 -1.97 6.25 18.07
C GLU A 72 -0.47 6.02 17.95
N SER A 73 -0.09 4.87 17.43
CA SER A 73 1.28 4.59 17.00
C SER A 73 1.26 4.03 15.58
N THR A 74 2.16 4.50 14.73
CA THR A 74 2.43 3.84 13.45
C THR A 74 3.81 3.22 13.49
N ILE A 75 3.87 1.91 13.22
CA ILE A 75 5.12 1.17 13.06
C ILE A 75 5.29 0.86 11.58
N TYR A 76 6.43 1.22 11.01
CA TYR A 76 6.85 0.86 9.66
C TYR A 76 7.89 -0.25 9.75
N ASP A 77 7.52 -1.47 9.40
CA ASP A 77 8.45 -2.60 9.29
C ASP A 77 9.01 -2.64 7.87
N LEU A 78 10.28 -2.26 7.76
CA LEU A 78 10.98 -2.13 6.49
C LEU A 78 11.40 -3.49 5.93
N ALA A 79 11.65 -4.48 6.81
CA ALA A 79 12.04 -5.82 6.40
C ALA A 79 10.88 -6.57 5.75
N THR A 80 9.69 -6.50 6.34
CA THR A 80 8.48 -7.16 5.82
C THR A 80 7.64 -6.26 4.91
N ARG A 81 8.03 -4.99 4.77
CA ARG A 81 7.30 -3.95 4.00
C ARG A 81 5.86 -3.84 4.45
N ARG A 82 5.66 -3.81 5.76
CA ARG A 82 4.35 -3.64 6.40
C ARG A 82 4.32 -2.33 7.18
N ARG A 83 3.14 -1.77 7.37
CA ARG A 83 2.90 -0.73 8.38
C ARG A 83 1.73 -1.12 9.27
N TYR A 84 1.90 -0.93 10.57
CA TYR A 84 0.90 -1.21 11.58
C TYR A 84 0.41 0.10 12.16
N GLN A 85 -0.88 0.39 11.98
CA GLN A 85 -1.53 1.50 12.66
C GLN A 85 -2.16 0.97 13.94
N ILE A 86 -1.67 1.42 15.08
CA ILE A 86 -2.02 0.96 16.42
C ILE A 86 -2.87 2.02 17.11
N ASP A 87 -4.07 1.62 17.55
CA ASP A 87 -4.86 2.32 18.54
C ASP A 87 -4.35 1.90 19.94
N LEU A 88 -3.71 2.85 20.63
CA LEU A 88 -3.07 2.60 21.92
C LEU A 88 -4.10 2.38 23.03
N ALA A 89 -5.24 3.08 22.97
CA ALA A 89 -6.29 3.00 23.99
C ALA A 89 -7.00 1.65 23.94
N ASN A 90 -7.37 1.19 22.74
CA ASN A 90 -8.08 -0.07 22.55
C ASN A 90 -7.15 -1.27 22.40
N ARG A 91 -5.82 -1.03 22.34
CA ARG A 91 -4.78 -2.03 22.11
C ARG A 91 -5.05 -2.86 20.84
N ARG A 92 -5.43 -2.16 19.78
CA ARG A 92 -5.77 -2.76 18.48
C ARG A 92 -4.84 -2.27 17.39
N TYR A 93 -4.64 -3.07 16.35
CA TYR A 93 -3.89 -2.63 15.17
C TYR A 93 -4.56 -3.03 13.86
N VAL A 94 -4.30 -2.24 12.82
CA VAL A 94 -4.56 -2.60 11.43
C VAL A 94 -3.23 -2.77 10.71
N ASP A 95 -3.12 -3.85 9.95
CA ASP A 95 -1.96 -4.22 9.15
C ASP A 95 -2.18 -3.78 7.70
N TYR A 96 -1.27 -2.94 7.19
CA TYR A 96 -1.27 -2.45 5.83
C TYR A 96 0.06 -2.79 5.13
N SER A 97 -0.01 -2.87 3.80
CA SER A 97 1.18 -2.96 2.95
C SER A 97 1.89 -1.61 2.93
N LEU A 98 3.22 -1.57 3.07
CA LEU A 98 3.98 -0.33 2.94
C LEU A 98 3.92 0.25 1.51
N PHE A 99 3.57 -0.59 0.53
CA PHE A 99 3.34 -0.16 -0.85
C PHE A 99 2.11 0.75 -1.00
N ASP A 100 1.20 0.81 -0.02
CA ASP A 100 0.05 1.71 -0.09
C ASP A 100 0.44 3.19 0.00
N GLU A 101 1.38 3.52 0.87
CA GLU A 101 1.96 4.86 1.04
C GLU A 101 2.73 5.28 -0.20
N ALA A 102 3.67 4.44 -0.66
CA ALA A 102 4.48 4.73 -1.84
C ALA A 102 3.60 4.83 -3.10
N GLY A 103 2.70 3.86 -3.28
CA GLY A 103 1.78 3.82 -4.41
C GLY A 103 0.81 5.01 -4.43
N PHE A 104 0.29 5.43 -3.27
CA PHE A 104 -0.53 6.64 -3.16
C PHE A 104 0.23 7.88 -3.63
N ARG A 105 1.42 8.11 -3.07
CA ARG A 105 2.20 9.33 -3.34
C ARG A 105 2.58 9.48 -4.81
N VAL A 106 2.99 8.38 -5.44
CA VAL A 106 3.31 8.35 -6.88
C VAL A 106 2.08 8.63 -7.73
N GLN A 107 0.97 7.94 -7.44
CA GLN A 107 -0.26 8.07 -8.22
C GLN A 107 -0.90 9.45 -8.04
N GLU A 108 -0.89 10.00 -6.83
CA GLU A 108 -1.42 11.32 -6.52
C GLU A 108 -0.58 12.44 -7.17
N LEU A 109 0.76 12.34 -7.16
CA LEU A 109 1.60 13.33 -7.85
C LEU A 109 1.30 13.37 -9.36
N LYS A 110 1.12 12.20 -9.97
CA LYS A 110 0.71 12.08 -11.37
C LYS A 110 -0.68 12.67 -11.61
N ASN A 111 -1.63 12.42 -10.70
CA ASN A 111 -2.98 12.97 -10.76
C ASN A 111 -2.98 14.50 -10.76
N ARG A 112 -2.27 15.12 -9.82
CA ARG A 112 -2.13 16.58 -9.72
C ARG A 112 -1.54 17.18 -11.00
N SER A 113 -0.55 16.51 -11.59
CA SER A 113 0.04 16.91 -12.89
C SER A 113 -0.98 16.87 -14.04
N VAL A 114 -1.79 15.82 -14.13
CA VAL A 114 -2.86 15.71 -15.14
C VAL A 114 -3.93 16.79 -14.95
N LEU A 115 -4.35 17.03 -13.71
CA LEU A 115 -5.33 18.08 -13.38
C LEU A 115 -4.79 19.47 -13.70
N ASN A 116 -3.53 19.77 -13.35
CA ASN A 116 -2.87 21.02 -13.72
C ASN A 116 -2.88 21.23 -15.24
N ARG A 117 -2.59 20.19 -16.02
CA ARG A 117 -2.64 20.26 -17.49
C ARG A 117 -4.06 20.54 -18.00
N ALA A 118 -5.07 19.88 -17.43
CA ALA A 118 -6.46 20.09 -17.81
C ALA A 118 -6.94 21.52 -17.48
N LEU A 119 -6.59 22.04 -16.30
CA LEU A 119 -6.89 23.41 -15.88
C LEU A 119 -6.20 24.45 -16.77
N SER A 120 -4.95 24.20 -17.16
CA SER A 120 -4.22 25.05 -18.09
C SER A 120 -4.89 25.08 -19.48
N VAL A 121 -5.34 23.95 -20.00
CA VAL A 121 -6.13 23.89 -21.25
C VAL A 121 -7.45 24.66 -21.12
N ALA A 122 -8.09 24.60 -19.94
CA ALA A 122 -9.30 25.34 -19.63
C ALA A 122 -9.06 26.84 -19.34
N LYS A 123 -7.81 27.33 -19.42
CA LYS A 123 -7.41 28.72 -19.15
C LYS A 123 -7.81 29.20 -17.75
N VAL A 124 -7.70 28.33 -16.75
CA VAL A 124 -7.84 28.73 -15.35
C VAL A 124 -6.53 29.41 -14.93
N ASP A 125 -6.58 30.71 -14.69
CA ASP A 125 -5.41 31.57 -14.48
C ASP A 125 -4.68 31.37 -13.14
N VAL A 126 -5.21 30.51 -12.26
CA VAL A 126 -4.59 30.21 -10.96
C VAL A 126 -4.07 28.77 -10.98
N PRO A 127 -2.74 28.54 -10.84
CA PRO A 127 -2.21 27.20 -10.70
C PRO A 127 -2.71 26.59 -9.40
N ALA A 128 -3.60 25.60 -9.52
CA ALA A 128 -4.17 24.90 -8.37
C ALA A 128 -3.11 24.08 -7.63
N PHE A 129 -2.20 23.44 -8.37
CA PHE A 129 -1.12 22.64 -7.81
C PHE A 129 0.23 23.25 -8.18
N ASP A 130 1.19 23.17 -7.26
CA ASP A 130 2.52 23.76 -7.37
C ASP A 130 3.55 22.62 -7.39
N PRO A 131 4.14 22.27 -8.54
CA PRO A 131 4.91 21.04 -8.69
C PRO A 131 6.05 20.88 -7.68
N VAL A 132 6.72 21.95 -7.26
CA VAL A 132 7.80 21.86 -6.27
C VAL A 132 7.24 21.54 -4.88
N PHE A 133 6.11 22.16 -4.51
CA PHE A 133 5.46 21.89 -3.23
C PHE A 133 4.68 20.57 -3.23
N ASP A 134 4.16 20.11 -4.36
CA ASP A 134 3.56 18.78 -4.50
C ASP A 134 4.61 17.68 -4.30
N GLU A 135 5.78 17.82 -4.94
CA GLU A 135 6.94 16.93 -4.73
C GLU A 135 7.41 16.98 -3.26
N HIS A 136 7.36 18.17 -2.65
CA HIS A 136 7.68 18.36 -1.23
C HIS A 136 6.66 17.70 -0.30
N GLU A 137 5.37 17.78 -0.58
CA GLU A 137 4.32 17.18 0.24
C GLU A 137 4.30 15.66 0.12
N LEU A 138 4.38 15.16 -1.11
CA LEU A 138 4.26 13.73 -1.41
C LEU A 138 5.60 13.01 -1.27
N SER A 139 6.71 13.72 -1.11
CA SER A 139 8.06 13.18 -1.00
C SER A 139 8.45 12.32 -2.21
N VAL A 140 8.00 12.68 -3.40
CA VAL A 140 8.32 11.98 -4.66
C VAL A 140 8.70 13.05 -5.67
N ALA A 141 9.78 12.84 -6.43
CA ALA A 141 10.20 13.76 -7.48
C ALA A 141 9.47 13.41 -8.79
N SER A 142 9.02 14.43 -9.53
CA SER A 142 8.42 14.23 -10.88
C SER A 142 9.32 14.71 -12.01
N ALA A 143 10.38 15.46 -11.69
CA ALA A 143 11.32 16.02 -12.64
C ALA A 143 12.72 16.13 -12.01
N VAL A 144 13.72 16.37 -12.86
CA VAL A 144 15.03 16.82 -12.39
C VAL A 144 14.89 18.25 -11.88
N ARG A 145 15.32 18.48 -10.64
CA ARG A 145 15.21 19.76 -9.92
C ARG A 145 16.58 20.24 -9.46
N LYS A 146 16.74 21.54 -9.24
CA LYS A 146 17.98 22.10 -8.69
C LYS A 146 17.81 22.44 -7.22
N LEU A 147 18.65 21.87 -6.36
CA LEU A 147 18.83 22.31 -4.98
C LEU A 147 19.80 23.51 -4.95
N SER A 148 19.44 24.54 -4.21
CA SER A 148 20.32 25.64 -3.85
C SER A 148 20.37 25.81 -2.34
N GLU A 149 21.57 26.11 -1.82
CA GLU A 149 21.80 26.37 -0.40
C GLU A 149 22.22 27.83 -0.22
N SER A 150 21.65 28.50 0.78
CA SER A 150 22.10 29.80 1.25
C SER A 150 22.24 29.78 2.77
N THR A 151 22.89 30.80 3.32
CA THR A 151 22.97 31.00 4.77
C THR A 151 22.26 32.28 5.14
N GLU A 152 21.31 32.18 6.06
CA GLU A 152 20.53 33.31 6.54
C GLU A 152 20.49 33.28 8.07
N ALA A 153 20.95 34.33 8.73
CA ALA A 153 21.01 34.42 10.20
C ALA A 153 21.56 33.14 10.87
N GLY A 154 22.63 32.59 10.31
CA GLY A 154 23.32 31.39 10.84
C GLY A 154 22.64 30.05 10.58
N ALA A 155 21.53 30.01 9.84
CA ALA A 155 20.86 28.78 9.41
C ALA A 155 21.09 28.53 7.91
N THR A 156 21.21 27.25 7.55
CA THR A 156 21.19 26.82 6.15
C THR A 156 19.76 26.85 5.64
N VAL A 157 19.51 27.57 4.54
CA VAL A 157 18.23 27.58 3.84
C VAL A 157 18.37 26.74 2.58
N LEU A 158 17.49 25.75 2.44
CA LEU A 158 17.42 24.85 1.30
C LEU A 158 16.24 25.25 0.42
N ALA A 159 16.54 25.58 -0.82
CA ALA A 159 15.54 25.93 -1.82
C ALA A 159 15.61 25.00 -3.03
N VAL A 160 14.46 24.66 -3.60
CA VAL A 160 14.35 23.87 -4.82
C VAL A 160 13.72 24.72 -5.91
N ASP A 161 14.44 24.87 -7.03
CA ASP A 161 14.07 25.78 -8.12
C ASP A 161 13.73 27.20 -7.61
N GLY A 162 14.49 27.68 -6.62
CA GLY A 162 14.28 28.99 -5.99
C GLY A 162 13.20 29.06 -4.91
N ASN A 163 12.40 28.00 -4.71
CA ASN A 163 11.39 27.96 -3.65
C ASN A 163 12.04 27.53 -2.33
N PRO A 164 12.03 28.35 -1.26
CA PRO A 164 12.58 27.96 0.04
C PRO A 164 11.69 26.89 0.68
N LEU A 165 12.23 25.70 0.91
CA LEU A 165 11.48 24.56 1.44
C LEU A 165 11.90 24.18 2.86
N ALA A 166 13.14 24.45 3.26
CA ALA A 166 13.60 24.17 4.61
C ALA A 166 14.60 25.19 5.12
N ARG A 167 14.59 25.42 6.44
CA ARG A 167 15.56 26.21 7.17
C ARG A 167 16.09 25.38 8.32
N ILE A 168 17.40 25.13 8.32
CA ILE A 168 18.09 24.24 9.23
C ILE A 168 19.14 25.04 10.00
N PRO A 169 18.87 25.40 11.26
CA PRO A 169 19.88 25.98 12.14
C PRO A 169 21.12 25.10 12.30
N ALA A 170 22.25 25.75 12.60
CA ALA A 170 23.45 25.06 13.06
C ALA A 170 23.18 24.33 14.40
N GLY A 171 23.94 23.25 14.64
CA GLY A 171 23.91 22.52 15.91
C GLY A 171 22.81 21.46 16.00
N GLY A 172 23.10 20.35 16.69
CA GLY A 172 22.27 19.16 16.81
C GLY A 172 23.12 17.99 17.25
N THR A 173 22.60 16.77 17.17
CA THR A 173 23.31 15.58 17.64
C THR A 173 23.84 14.77 16.46
N SER A 174 25.15 14.56 16.44
CA SER A 174 25.82 13.71 15.43
C SER A 174 25.37 12.26 15.56
N ILE A 175 25.14 11.60 14.43
CA ILE A 175 24.67 10.21 14.35
C ILE A 175 25.37 9.46 13.22
N GLY A 176 25.23 8.14 13.17
CA GLY A 176 25.72 7.32 12.06
C GLY A 176 24.92 7.55 10.78
N ALA A 177 25.52 7.22 9.62
CA ALA A 177 24.84 7.35 8.32
C ALA A 177 23.55 6.52 8.22
N GLY A 178 23.54 5.32 8.81
CA GLY A 178 22.36 4.47 8.86
C GLY A 178 21.19 5.10 9.62
N ASP A 179 21.45 5.74 10.75
CA ASP A 179 20.40 6.43 11.52
C ASP A 179 19.95 7.71 10.83
N ALA A 180 20.82 8.38 10.06
CA ALA A 180 20.47 9.55 9.30
C ALA A 180 19.51 9.20 8.14
N ALA A 181 19.75 8.08 7.46
CA ALA A 181 18.83 7.54 6.46
C ALA A 181 17.47 7.14 7.06
N LYS A 182 17.45 6.58 8.29
CA LYS A 182 16.19 6.28 9.00
C LYS A 182 15.44 7.55 9.42
N PHE A 183 16.16 8.57 9.87
CA PHE A 183 15.58 9.87 10.21
C PHE A 183 14.94 10.51 8.97
N GLU A 184 15.64 10.49 7.83
CA GLU A 184 15.09 10.93 6.54
C GLU A 184 13.81 10.15 6.17
N ARG A 185 13.86 8.82 6.26
CA ARG A 185 12.72 7.96 5.91
C ARG A 185 11.53 8.19 6.83
N MET A 186 11.77 8.44 8.11
CA MET A 186 10.72 8.85 9.06
C MET A 186 10.07 10.16 8.63
N MET A 187 10.87 11.17 8.25
CA MET A 187 10.35 12.44 7.72
C MET A 187 9.50 12.20 6.46
N ARG A 188 10.03 11.42 5.50
CA ARG A 188 9.36 11.04 4.26
C ARG A 188 7.97 10.46 4.50
N TYR A 189 7.86 9.46 5.37
CA TYR A 189 6.59 8.79 5.67
C TYR A 189 5.62 9.66 6.44
N ARG A 190 6.07 10.33 7.52
CA ARG A 190 5.15 10.98 8.45
C ARG A 190 4.86 12.43 8.12
N PHE A 191 5.85 13.17 7.64
CA PHE A 191 5.82 14.63 7.60
C PHE A 191 5.96 15.21 6.20
N GLY A 192 6.37 14.40 5.23
CA GLY A 192 6.70 14.87 3.89
C GLY A 192 8.16 15.36 3.83
N GLY A 193 8.49 15.99 2.71
CA GLY A 193 9.77 16.62 2.43
C GLY A 193 10.21 16.33 1.01
N HIS A 194 10.68 17.36 0.32
CA HIS A 194 11.17 17.23 -1.05
C HIS A 194 12.38 16.29 -1.07
N PRO A 195 12.49 15.33 -2.01
CA PRO A 195 13.57 14.35 -2.02
C PRO A 195 14.99 14.94 -1.92
N LEU A 196 15.27 16.05 -2.61
CA LEU A 196 16.55 16.76 -2.51
C LEU A 196 16.81 17.37 -1.11
N VAL A 197 15.78 17.90 -0.46
CA VAL A 197 15.89 18.47 0.90
C VAL A 197 16.13 17.36 1.91
N LEU A 198 15.39 16.26 1.78
CA LEU A 198 15.53 15.07 2.63
C LEU A 198 16.92 14.43 2.49
N ALA A 199 17.40 14.22 1.27
CA ALA A 199 18.73 13.69 1.01
C ALA A 199 19.84 14.58 1.60
N ARG A 200 19.69 15.91 1.49
CA ARG A 200 20.62 16.87 2.06
C ARG A 200 20.59 16.91 3.59
N LEU A 201 19.42 16.70 4.20
CA LEU A 201 19.27 16.55 5.65
C LEU A 201 19.97 15.29 6.14
N ALA A 202 19.79 14.16 5.44
CA ALA A 202 20.45 12.89 5.76
C ALA A 202 21.98 12.97 5.64
N SER A 203 22.48 13.69 4.62
CA SER A 203 23.93 13.79 4.37
C SER A 203 24.71 14.51 5.48
N GLU A 204 24.04 15.27 6.34
CA GLU A 204 24.68 15.90 7.51
C GLU A 204 25.09 14.91 8.58
N LYS A 205 24.58 13.67 8.54
CA LYS A 205 24.83 12.64 9.57
C LYS A 205 24.57 13.18 10.98
N ARG A 206 23.48 13.95 11.11
CA ARG A 206 23.09 14.68 12.30
C ARG A 206 21.58 14.80 12.36
N VAL A 207 21.02 14.73 13.56
CA VAL A 207 19.65 15.15 13.82
C VAL A 207 19.67 16.59 14.34
N PRO A 208 19.06 17.57 13.66
CA PRO A 208 18.97 18.93 14.17
C PRO A 208 18.15 19.00 15.45
N ALA A 209 18.56 19.86 16.40
CA ALA A 209 17.76 20.13 17.61
C ALA A 209 16.43 20.82 17.26
N GLY A 210 16.39 21.53 16.14
CA GLY A 210 15.17 21.97 15.49
C GLY A 210 15.42 22.42 14.06
N PHE A 211 14.35 22.52 13.27
CA PHE A 211 14.37 23.00 11.89
C PHE A 211 12.96 23.40 11.45
N VAL A 212 12.86 24.09 10.32
CA VAL A 212 11.58 24.53 9.75
C VAL A 212 11.42 23.97 8.35
N MET A 213 10.21 23.52 8.00
CA MET A 213 9.82 23.23 6.61
C MET A 213 8.61 24.07 6.21
N HIS A 214 8.60 24.49 4.95
CA HIS A 214 7.54 25.29 4.36
C HIS A 214 6.78 24.43 3.36
N HIS A 215 5.46 24.36 3.52
CA HIS A 215 4.60 23.67 2.57
C HIS A 215 3.52 24.61 2.05
N LYS A 216 3.01 24.28 0.87
CA LYS A 216 1.91 24.97 0.21
C LYS A 216 0.94 23.91 -0.27
N GLN A 217 -0.34 24.11 0.01
CA GLN A 217 -1.43 23.28 -0.45
C GLN A 217 -2.49 24.18 -1.11
N VAL A 218 -3.48 23.57 -1.75
CA VAL A 218 -4.62 24.31 -2.29
C VAL A 218 -5.28 25.09 -1.14
N GLY A 219 -5.35 26.42 -1.28
CA GLY A 219 -6.05 27.32 -0.37
C GLY A 219 -5.27 27.82 0.85
N HIS A 220 -4.10 27.25 1.19
CA HIS A 220 -3.30 27.72 2.33
C HIS A 220 -1.83 27.32 2.23
N SER A 221 -0.98 28.04 2.96
CA SER A 221 0.40 27.62 3.23
C SER A 221 0.57 27.26 4.70
N GLN A 222 1.57 26.44 4.98
CA GLN A 222 1.90 26.02 6.33
C GLN A 222 3.40 26.11 6.57
N THR A 223 3.76 26.62 7.74
CA THR A 223 5.13 26.58 8.24
C THR A 223 5.18 25.62 9.41
N ARG A 224 5.96 24.55 9.28
CA ARG A 224 6.12 23.52 10.31
C ARG A 224 7.47 23.70 10.99
N THR A 225 7.45 23.96 12.29
CA THR A 225 8.64 24.05 13.14
C THR A 225 8.79 22.75 13.91
N TYR A 226 9.89 22.05 13.69
CA TYR A 226 10.23 20.78 14.32
C TYR A 226 11.21 21.06 15.45
N THR A 227 10.93 20.52 16.63
CA THR A 227 11.82 20.56 17.79
C THR A 227 12.08 19.14 18.26
N VAL A 228 13.35 18.75 18.30
CA VAL A 228 13.80 17.40 18.63
C VAL A 228 14.43 17.42 20.03
N SER A 229 13.98 16.51 20.90
CA SER A 229 14.60 16.34 22.21
C SER A 229 16.01 15.77 22.11
N ALA A 230 16.73 15.69 23.24
CA ALA A 230 17.96 14.92 23.30
C ALA A 230 17.72 13.46 22.86
N LEU A 231 18.65 12.94 22.06
CA LEU A 231 18.63 11.58 21.52
C LEU A 231 19.03 10.57 22.61
N LYS A 232 18.35 9.42 22.63
CA LYS A 232 18.61 8.32 23.58
C LYS A 232 18.89 7.02 22.84
N GLN A 233 20.04 6.40 23.13
CA GLN A 233 20.40 5.06 22.67
C GLN A 233 19.90 4.01 23.68
N SER A 234 18.60 3.86 23.79
CA SER A 234 17.98 2.96 24.77
C SER A 234 16.73 2.28 24.26
N ALA A 235 16.38 2.48 22.99
CA ALA A 235 15.17 1.90 22.43
C ALA A 235 15.40 0.44 22.04
N PRO A 236 14.35 -0.40 22.06
CA PRO A 236 14.47 -1.79 21.67
C PRO A 236 14.84 -1.90 20.19
N ALA A 237 15.77 -2.80 19.86
CA ALA A 237 16.22 -3.03 18.48
C ALA A 237 15.09 -3.51 17.54
N SER A 238 13.99 -4.03 18.10
CA SER A 238 12.78 -4.48 17.40
C SER A 238 11.51 -3.96 18.10
N TYR A 239 10.34 -4.20 17.51
CA TYR A 239 9.03 -3.87 18.08
C TYR A 239 8.26 -5.14 18.45
N ASP A 240 7.26 -5.03 19.34
CA ASP A 240 6.42 -6.16 19.74
C ASP A 240 4.93 -5.86 19.52
N LEU A 241 4.26 -6.72 18.73
CA LEU A 241 2.83 -6.66 18.51
C LEU A 241 2.02 -7.58 19.45
N LYS A 242 2.64 -8.47 20.22
CA LYS A 242 1.95 -9.36 21.17
C LYS A 242 1.04 -8.62 22.16
N PRO A 243 1.35 -7.39 22.63
CA PRO A 243 0.45 -6.64 23.50
C PRO A 243 -0.84 -6.17 22.82
N TYR A 244 -0.93 -6.25 21.50
CA TYR A 244 -2.02 -5.75 20.68
C TYR A 244 -2.73 -6.89 19.95
N LYS A 245 -4.00 -6.66 19.59
CA LYS A 245 -4.77 -7.58 18.75
C LYS A 245 -5.10 -6.92 17.42
N PRO A 246 -5.29 -7.68 16.32
CA PRO A 246 -5.92 -7.12 15.14
C PRO A 246 -7.22 -6.41 15.51
N ARG A 247 -7.51 -5.30 14.82
CA ARG A 247 -8.74 -4.53 15.00
C ARG A 247 -9.95 -5.45 14.95
N ALA A 248 -10.92 -5.21 15.84
CA ALA A 248 -12.22 -5.87 15.73
C ALA A 248 -12.93 -5.39 14.45
N ALA A 249 -13.99 -6.09 14.03
CA ALA A 249 -14.79 -5.72 12.87
C ALA A 249 -15.10 -4.22 12.88
N ALA A 250 -14.62 -3.50 11.86
CA ALA A 250 -14.84 -2.06 11.72
C ALA A 250 -16.33 -1.71 11.61
N ALA A 251 -16.68 -0.43 11.75
CA ALA A 251 -18.05 0.01 11.51
C ALA A 251 -18.47 -0.12 10.03
N ASP A 252 -17.52 0.07 9.12
CA ASP A 252 -17.74 -0.01 7.67
C ASP A 252 -17.65 -1.45 7.16
N GLU A 253 -18.62 -1.86 6.33
CA GLU A 253 -18.76 -3.25 5.86
C GLU A 253 -17.54 -3.74 5.08
N LEU A 254 -16.95 -2.91 4.22
CA LEU A 254 -15.78 -3.29 3.44
C LEU A 254 -14.60 -3.60 4.35
N ASP A 255 -14.40 -2.77 5.38
CA ASP A 255 -13.35 -3.02 6.36
C ASP A 255 -13.60 -4.29 7.18
N GLN A 256 -14.86 -4.63 7.50
CA GLN A 256 -15.17 -5.92 8.13
C GLN A 256 -14.78 -7.12 7.24
N LEU A 257 -15.09 -7.04 5.94
CA LEU A 257 -14.71 -8.07 4.97
C LEU A 257 -13.19 -8.19 4.87
N LEU A 258 -12.48 -7.07 4.78
CA LEU A 258 -11.01 -7.04 4.69
C LEU A 258 -10.35 -7.49 6.00
N ASP A 259 -10.91 -7.18 7.17
CA ASP A 259 -10.43 -7.65 8.47
C ASP A 259 -10.58 -9.18 8.57
N LYS A 260 -11.74 -9.71 8.14
CA LYS A 260 -11.98 -11.16 8.07
C LYS A 260 -11.06 -11.85 7.07
N ALA A 261 -10.84 -11.25 5.90
CA ALA A 261 -9.93 -11.77 4.89
C ALA A 261 -8.47 -11.76 5.39
N GLN A 262 -8.05 -10.70 6.08
CA GLN A 262 -6.71 -10.60 6.65
C GLN A 262 -6.41 -11.76 7.60
N ALA A 263 -7.40 -12.19 8.39
CA ALA A 263 -7.26 -13.28 9.34
C ALA A 263 -7.36 -14.68 8.71
N ASN A 264 -8.14 -14.85 7.64
CA ASN A 264 -8.55 -16.18 7.16
C ASN A 264 -8.17 -16.49 5.70
N ALA A 265 -7.58 -15.54 4.97
CA ALA A 265 -7.19 -15.75 3.58
C ALA A 265 -6.18 -16.91 3.46
N ALA A 266 -6.62 -17.98 2.81
CA ALA A 266 -5.82 -19.15 2.53
C ALA A 266 -6.31 -19.80 1.23
N PRO A 267 -5.46 -20.59 0.54
CA PRO A 267 -5.89 -21.34 -0.63
C PRO A 267 -7.05 -22.30 -0.31
N PRO A 268 -7.94 -22.57 -1.29
CA PRO A 268 -9.05 -23.50 -1.10
C PRO A 268 -8.52 -24.89 -0.73
N THR A 269 -9.19 -25.56 0.20
CA THR A 269 -8.89 -26.96 0.52
C THR A 269 -9.30 -27.87 -0.64
N ALA A 270 -8.70 -29.06 -0.71
CA ALA A 270 -9.08 -30.08 -1.70
C ALA A 270 -10.58 -30.43 -1.64
N ALA A 271 -11.15 -30.48 -0.43
CA ALA A 271 -12.58 -30.73 -0.23
C ALA A 271 -13.45 -29.58 -0.78
N ALA A 272 -13.07 -28.31 -0.52
CA ALA A 272 -13.79 -27.16 -1.06
C ALA A 272 -13.74 -27.16 -2.60
N ARG A 273 -12.58 -27.49 -3.18
CA ARG A 273 -12.44 -27.65 -4.63
C ARG A 273 -13.32 -28.76 -5.18
N GLN A 274 -13.30 -29.93 -4.56
CA GLN A 274 -14.12 -31.06 -4.98
C GLN A 274 -15.62 -30.72 -4.95
N ALA A 275 -16.05 -29.92 -3.98
CA ALA A 275 -17.43 -29.44 -3.91
C ALA A 275 -17.79 -28.57 -5.13
N PHE A 276 -16.91 -27.63 -5.53
CA PHE A 276 -17.12 -26.84 -6.75
C PHE A 276 -17.19 -27.73 -8.00
N GLU A 277 -16.25 -28.67 -8.15
CA GLU A 277 -16.23 -29.57 -9.31
C GLU A 277 -17.49 -30.45 -9.37
N THR A 278 -17.98 -30.91 -8.21
CA THR A 278 -19.22 -31.70 -8.10
C THR A 278 -20.45 -30.87 -8.46
N GLU A 279 -20.54 -29.62 -7.99
CA GLU A 279 -21.64 -28.71 -8.32
C GLU A 279 -21.68 -28.40 -9.83
N ILE A 280 -20.52 -28.16 -10.46
CA ILE A 280 -20.40 -27.94 -11.90
C ILE A 280 -20.84 -29.19 -12.67
N ALA A 281 -20.38 -30.38 -12.27
CA ALA A 281 -20.77 -31.64 -12.89
C ALA A 281 -22.28 -31.88 -12.79
N GLN A 282 -22.87 -31.60 -11.64
CA GLN A 282 -24.32 -31.70 -11.44
C GLN A 282 -25.08 -30.71 -12.34
N ALA A 283 -24.62 -29.46 -12.46
CA ALA A 283 -25.23 -28.48 -13.36
C ALA A 283 -25.23 -28.95 -14.82
N PHE A 284 -24.15 -29.58 -15.29
CA PHE A 284 -24.14 -30.21 -16.62
C PHE A 284 -25.11 -31.39 -16.73
N ALA A 285 -25.18 -32.26 -15.71
CA ALA A 285 -26.11 -33.40 -15.69
C ALA A 285 -27.57 -32.94 -15.74
N ASP A 286 -27.89 -31.84 -15.05
CA ASP A 286 -29.21 -31.21 -15.02
C ASP A 286 -29.50 -30.36 -16.28
N LYS A 287 -28.57 -30.31 -17.25
CA LYS A 287 -28.64 -29.45 -18.45
C LYS A 287 -28.76 -27.95 -18.13
N ARG A 288 -28.28 -27.51 -16.96
CA ARG A 288 -28.16 -26.10 -16.54
C ARG A 288 -26.82 -25.53 -17.00
N ALA A 289 -26.64 -25.43 -18.32
CA ALA A 289 -25.35 -25.07 -18.93
C ALA A 289 -24.85 -23.69 -18.51
N PHE A 290 -25.75 -22.70 -18.37
CA PHE A 290 -25.38 -21.38 -17.86
C PHE A 290 -24.84 -21.41 -16.43
N ASP A 291 -25.49 -22.13 -15.51
CA ASP A 291 -25.01 -22.28 -14.13
C ASP A 291 -23.65 -22.99 -14.08
N ALA A 292 -23.46 -24.00 -14.94
CA ALA A 292 -22.18 -24.70 -15.06
C ALA A 292 -21.07 -23.74 -15.52
N MET A 293 -21.32 -22.87 -16.50
CA MET A 293 -20.37 -21.84 -16.95
C MET A 293 -20.01 -20.85 -15.84
N LEU A 294 -20.99 -20.42 -15.03
CA LEU A 294 -20.74 -19.55 -13.88
C LEU A 294 -19.91 -20.26 -12.81
N GLY A 295 -20.20 -21.53 -12.51
CA GLY A 295 -19.42 -22.34 -11.58
C GLY A 295 -17.98 -22.59 -12.04
N MET A 296 -17.77 -22.85 -13.33
CA MET A 296 -16.44 -22.97 -13.91
C MET A 296 -15.64 -21.66 -13.74
N SER A 297 -16.28 -20.52 -14.01
CA SER A 297 -15.68 -19.19 -13.83
C SER A 297 -15.33 -18.92 -12.37
N GLU A 298 -16.23 -19.28 -11.44
CA GLU A 298 -16.00 -19.14 -10.00
C GLU A 298 -14.78 -19.96 -9.54
N LEU A 299 -14.69 -21.23 -9.94
CA LEU A 299 -13.59 -22.10 -9.57
C LEU A 299 -12.23 -21.52 -10.03
N ALA A 300 -12.18 -20.97 -11.26
CA ALA A 300 -10.98 -20.32 -11.78
C ALA A 300 -10.56 -19.09 -10.94
N PHE A 301 -11.53 -18.32 -10.42
CA PHE A 301 -11.27 -17.14 -9.59
C PHE A 301 -11.01 -17.46 -8.11
N VAL A 302 -11.40 -18.64 -7.62
CA VAL A 302 -11.07 -19.10 -6.25
C VAL A 302 -9.65 -19.65 -6.19
N GLY A 303 -9.26 -20.51 -7.13
CA GLY A 303 -8.00 -21.27 -7.05
C GLY A 303 -6.83 -20.68 -7.84
N GLY A 304 -7.08 -19.78 -8.80
CA GLY A 304 -6.05 -19.30 -9.74
C GLY A 304 -5.51 -20.37 -10.70
N GLU A 305 -6.03 -21.59 -10.60
CA GLU A 305 -5.65 -22.69 -11.47
C GLU A 305 -6.36 -22.61 -12.82
N GLN A 306 -5.70 -23.16 -13.83
CA GLN A 306 -6.27 -23.24 -15.17
C GLN A 306 -7.54 -24.09 -15.15
N MET A 307 -8.63 -23.50 -15.64
CA MET A 307 -9.92 -24.19 -15.79
C MET A 307 -9.73 -25.45 -16.64
N LYS A 308 -10.21 -26.60 -16.13
CA LYS A 308 -10.27 -27.84 -16.93
C LYS A 308 -11.14 -27.57 -18.16
N MET A 309 -10.64 -27.94 -19.34
CA MET A 309 -11.39 -27.76 -20.58
C MET A 309 -12.67 -28.59 -20.54
N PRO A 310 -13.83 -28.05 -20.95
CA PRO A 310 -15.06 -28.82 -21.01
C PRO A 310 -14.94 -30.01 -21.98
N THR A 311 -15.63 -31.10 -21.71
CA THR A 311 -15.72 -32.25 -22.64
C THR A 311 -16.45 -31.84 -23.93
N PRO A 312 -16.33 -32.61 -25.03
CA PRO A 312 -17.08 -32.33 -26.26
C PRO A 312 -18.60 -32.18 -26.03
N GLU A 313 -19.19 -33.02 -25.18
CA GLU A 313 -20.63 -32.98 -24.85
C GLU A 313 -20.99 -31.70 -24.08
N GLN A 314 -20.16 -31.31 -23.11
CA GLN A 314 -20.34 -30.07 -22.36
C GLN A 314 -20.21 -28.85 -23.27
N LYS A 315 -19.28 -28.86 -24.23
CA LYS A 315 -19.15 -27.79 -25.24
C LYS A 315 -20.41 -27.64 -26.07
N VAL A 316 -21.04 -28.75 -26.47
CA VAL A 316 -22.31 -28.71 -27.22
C VAL A 316 -23.40 -28.02 -26.37
N LEU A 317 -23.54 -28.39 -25.10
CA LEU A 317 -24.51 -27.76 -24.19
C LEU A 317 -24.24 -26.26 -24.01
N LEU A 318 -22.99 -25.87 -23.76
CA LEU A 318 -22.60 -24.47 -23.60
C LEU A 318 -22.88 -23.63 -24.85
N ASN A 319 -22.58 -24.17 -26.03
CA ASN A 319 -22.78 -23.47 -27.30
C ASN A 319 -24.26 -23.32 -27.68
N ALA A 320 -25.10 -24.27 -27.27
CA ALA A 320 -26.54 -24.25 -27.52
C ALA A 320 -27.29 -23.26 -26.61
N ASP A 321 -26.74 -22.95 -25.42
CA ASP A 321 -27.41 -22.13 -24.42
C ASP A 321 -27.36 -20.61 -24.79
N PRO A 322 -28.52 -19.94 -24.97
CA PRO A 322 -28.57 -18.51 -25.28
C PRO A 322 -28.04 -17.62 -24.15
N GLN A 323 -28.19 -18.02 -22.88
CA GLN A 323 -27.69 -17.27 -21.73
C GLN A 323 -26.16 -17.32 -21.65
N VAL A 324 -25.56 -18.46 -21.98
CA VAL A 324 -24.08 -18.59 -22.10
C VAL A 324 -23.55 -17.64 -23.17
N ARG A 325 -24.18 -17.57 -24.35
CA ARG A 325 -23.77 -16.63 -25.42
C ARG A 325 -23.94 -15.18 -25.01
N ALA A 326 -25.07 -14.84 -24.38
CA ALA A 326 -25.33 -13.49 -23.88
C ALA A 326 -24.30 -13.06 -22.83
N PHE A 327 -23.95 -13.96 -21.90
CA PHE A 327 -22.91 -13.73 -20.90
C PHE A 327 -21.54 -13.55 -21.53
N ALA A 328 -21.15 -14.42 -22.47
CA ALA A 328 -19.86 -14.32 -23.17
C ALA A 328 -19.66 -12.98 -23.88
N ALA A 329 -20.74 -12.43 -24.46
CA ALA A 329 -20.73 -11.08 -25.05
C ALA A 329 -20.62 -9.99 -23.97
N ALA A 330 -21.38 -10.11 -22.87
CA ALA A 330 -21.41 -9.11 -21.81
C ALA A 330 -20.11 -9.01 -20.99
N ILE A 331 -19.24 -10.02 -21.01
CA ILE A 331 -17.95 -9.97 -20.30
C ILE A 331 -16.77 -9.48 -21.15
N ARG A 332 -17.00 -9.10 -22.42
CA ARG A 332 -15.96 -8.60 -23.34
C ARG A 332 -16.36 -7.31 -24.08
N PRO A 333 -16.91 -6.29 -23.41
CA PRO A 333 -17.22 -5.02 -24.05
C PRO A 333 -15.93 -4.30 -24.50
N LYS A 334 -15.96 -3.67 -25.67
CA LYS A 334 -14.79 -2.99 -26.25
C LYS A 334 -14.74 -1.49 -26.01
N GLY A 335 -15.83 -0.90 -25.53
CA GLY A 335 -15.93 0.54 -25.30
C GLY A 335 -17.04 0.93 -24.34
N LYS A 336 -17.14 2.21 -24.02
CA LYS A 336 -18.07 2.74 -23.01
C LYS A 336 -19.54 2.33 -23.27
N ALA A 337 -20.04 2.56 -24.49
CA ALA A 337 -21.42 2.20 -24.84
C ALA A 337 -21.67 0.69 -24.74
N GLU A 338 -20.70 -0.14 -25.13
CA GLU A 338 -20.80 -1.60 -24.97
C GLU A 338 -20.75 -2.02 -23.50
N MET A 339 -20.00 -1.32 -22.64
CA MET A 339 -19.98 -1.57 -21.19
C MET A 339 -21.33 -1.24 -20.55
N GLU A 340 -21.97 -0.14 -20.95
CA GLU A 340 -23.31 0.23 -20.50
C GLU A 340 -24.36 -0.81 -20.94
N ALA A 341 -24.29 -1.28 -22.19
CA ALA A 341 -25.15 -2.37 -22.68
C ALA A 341 -24.88 -3.70 -21.96
N ALA A 342 -23.61 -4.03 -21.71
CA ALA A 342 -23.20 -5.20 -20.95
C ALA A 342 -23.73 -5.17 -19.51
N LEU A 343 -23.71 -4.00 -18.87
CA LEU A 343 -24.26 -3.78 -17.54
C LEU A 343 -25.74 -4.16 -17.48
N ALA A 344 -26.54 -3.64 -18.40
CA ALA A 344 -27.97 -3.98 -18.50
C ALA A 344 -28.16 -5.49 -18.75
N LYS A 345 -27.34 -6.09 -19.63
CA LYS A 345 -27.42 -7.52 -19.94
C LYS A 345 -27.10 -8.41 -18.73
N LEU A 346 -26.08 -8.06 -17.94
CA LEU A 346 -25.73 -8.80 -16.71
C LEU A 346 -26.84 -8.71 -15.66
N GLN A 347 -27.49 -7.55 -15.54
CA GLN A 347 -28.62 -7.37 -14.63
C GLN A 347 -29.83 -8.21 -15.04
N GLU A 348 -30.10 -8.34 -16.35
CA GLU A 348 -31.12 -9.26 -16.87
C GLU A 348 -30.77 -10.71 -16.57
N LEU A 349 -29.55 -11.14 -16.92
CA LEU A 349 -29.08 -12.51 -16.68
C LEU A 349 -29.17 -12.89 -15.20
N ARG A 350 -28.88 -11.95 -14.29
CA ARG A 350 -28.96 -12.21 -12.83
C ARG A 350 -30.39 -12.50 -12.36
N LYS A 351 -31.41 -11.98 -13.05
CA LYS A 351 -32.82 -12.29 -12.75
C LYS A 351 -33.24 -13.68 -13.23
N LEU A 352 -32.49 -14.28 -14.17
CA LEU A 352 -32.84 -15.54 -14.82
C LEU A 352 -32.26 -16.79 -14.14
N THR A 353 -31.29 -16.62 -13.24
CA THR A 353 -30.73 -17.72 -12.44
C THR A 353 -30.87 -17.43 -10.96
N THR A 354 -31.14 -18.47 -10.16
CA THR A 354 -31.06 -18.44 -8.70
C THR A 354 -29.71 -18.94 -8.17
N HIS A 355 -28.88 -19.50 -9.05
CA HIS A 355 -27.57 -20.05 -8.72
C HIS A 355 -26.47 -19.08 -9.16
N LYS A 356 -25.40 -19.00 -8.36
CA LYS A 356 -24.19 -18.23 -8.70
C LYS A 356 -24.45 -16.76 -9.13
N GLN A 357 -25.53 -16.14 -8.66
CA GLN A 357 -25.88 -14.75 -8.98
C GLN A 357 -24.74 -13.77 -8.63
N HIS A 358 -23.95 -14.08 -7.61
CA HIS A 358 -22.78 -13.30 -7.22
C HIS A 358 -21.73 -13.23 -8.33
N MET A 359 -21.61 -14.26 -9.18
CA MET A 359 -20.69 -14.18 -10.32
C MET A 359 -21.12 -13.10 -11.31
N LEU A 360 -22.41 -12.98 -11.59
CA LEU A 360 -22.93 -11.89 -12.43
C LEU A 360 -22.79 -10.53 -11.75
N ALA A 361 -22.98 -10.46 -10.43
CA ALA A 361 -22.74 -9.26 -9.65
C ALA A 361 -21.27 -8.82 -9.66
N LEU A 362 -20.31 -9.76 -9.73
CA LEU A 362 -18.89 -9.46 -9.86
C LEU A 362 -18.61 -8.76 -11.19
N PHE A 363 -19.07 -9.33 -12.31
CA PHE A 363 -18.89 -8.67 -13.61
C PHE A 363 -19.64 -7.33 -13.70
N GLU A 364 -20.81 -7.21 -13.07
CA GLU A 364 -21.52 -5.94 -12.93
C GLU A 364 -20.66 -4.89 -12.21
N ALA A 365 -20.09 -5.26 -11.06
CA ALA A 365 -19.22 -4.38 -10.27
C ALA A 365 -18.00 -3.92 -11.08
N ASN A 366 -17.38 -4.84 -11.83
CA ASN A 366 -16.22 -4.56 -12.68
C ASN A 366 -16.54 -3.50 -13.74
N TRP A 367 -17.70 -3.59 -14.40
CA TRP A 367 -18.09 -2.61 -15.42
C TRP A 367 -18.48 -1.28 -14.81
N ARG A 368 -19.19 -1.25 -13.67
CA ARG A 368 -19.45 -0.02 -12.93
C ARG A 368 -18.16 0.70 -12.56
N ALA A 369 -17.20 0.00 -11.97
CA ALA A 369 -15.91 0.56 -11.61
C ALA A 369 -15.16 1.13 -12.83
N LYS A 370 -15.13 0.40 -13.96
CA LYS A 370 -14.52 0.89 -15.21
C LYS A 370 -15.23 2.10 -15.82
N LEU A 371 -16.53 2.25 -15.59
CA LEU A 371 -17.30 3.41 -15.98
C LEU A 371 -17.17 4.59 -14.99
N GLY A 372 -16.40 4.43 -13.91
CA GLY A 372 -16.20 5.44 -12.86
C GLY A 372 -17.22 5.40 -11.72
N ASP A 373 -18.21 4.50 -11.77
CA ASP A 373 -19.19 4.27 -10.69
C ASP A 373 -18.61 3.35 -9.61
N VAL A 374 -17.53 3.79 -8.97
CA VAL A 374 -16.89 3.02 -7.88
C VAL A 374 -17.82 2.92 -6.67
N ARG A 375 -18.56 4.00 -6.35
CA ARG A 375 -19.54 4.01 -5.25
C ARG A 375 -20.63 2.96 -5.43
N GLY A 376 -21.14 2.77 -6.65
CA GLY A 376 -22.10 1.71 -6.96
C GLY A 376 -21.48 0.31 -7.09
N ALA A 377 -20.19 0.21 -7.46
CA ALA A 377 -19.49 -1.07 -7.56
C ALA A 377 -19.17 -1.70 -6.19
N LEU A 378 -18.78 -0.91 -5.19
CA LEU A 378 -18.32 -1.42 -3.89
C LEU A 378 -19.36 -2.28 -3.14
N PRO A 379 -20.65 -1.90 -3.05
CA PRO A 379 -21.67 -2.76 -2.43
C PRO A 379 -21.86 -4.09 -3.16
N LEU A 380 -21.65 -4.12 -4.49
CA LEU A 380 -21.71 -5.37 -5.26
C LEU A 380 -20.52 -6.26 -4.94
N TYR A 381 -19.29 -5.73 -4.90
CA TYR A 381 -18.13 -6.51 -4.44
C TYR A 381 -18.34 -7.07 -3.03
N ALA A 382 -18.87 -6.25 -2.11
CA ALA A 382 -19.20 -6.70 -0.76
C ALA A 382 -20.23 -7.85 -0.76
N SER A 383 -21.29 -7.73 -1.58
CA SER A 383 -22.26 -8.80 -1.77
C SER A 383 -21.63 -10.08 -2.32
N VAL A 384 -20.70 -9.96 -3.27
CA VAL A 384 -20.00 -11.10 -3.86
C VAL A 384 -19.16 -11.82 -2.82
N LEU A 385 -18.37 -11.06 -2.04
CA LEU A 385 -17.50 -11.60 -1.00
C LEU A 385 -18.28 -12.14 0.20
N ARG A 386 -19.50 -11.66 0.44
CA ARG A 386 -20.42 -12.26 1.42
C ARG A 386 -20.92 -13.63 0.95
N ALA A 387 -21.22 -13.78 -0.34
CA ALA A 387 -21.66 -15.03 -0.93
C ALA A 387 -20.52 -16.06 -1.04
N ASN A 388 -19.32 -15.63 -1.45
CA ASN A 388 -18.13 -16.45 -1.49
C ASN A 388 -16.89 -15.66 -1.01
N PRO A 389 -16.50 -15.80 0.28
CA PRO A 389 -15.36 -15.08 0.83
C PRO A 389 -13.99 -15.59 0.35
N ALA A 390 -13.94 -16.71 -0.39
CA ALA A 390 -12.72 -17.30 -0.96
C ALA A 390 -12.49 -16.90 -2.43
N LEU A 391 -13.33 -16.02 -2.99
CA LEU A 391 -13.24 -15.60 -4.39
C LEU A 391 -12.09 -14.59 -4.59
N ALA A 392 -10.86 -15.09 -4.75
CA ALA A 392 -9.66 -14.28 -4.90
C ALA A 392 -9.77 -13.24 -6.05
N GLY A 393 -10.41 -13.61 -7.16
CA GLY A 393 -10.69 -12.70 -8.27
C GLY A 393 -11.54 -11.48 -7.87
N ALA A 394 -12.48 -11.62 -6.93
CA ALA A 394 -13.27 -10.49 -6.45
C ALA A 394 -12.45 -9.52 -5.60
N TYR A 395 -11.52 -10.01 -4.78
CA TYR A 395 -10.58 -9.14 -4.07
C TYR A 395 -9.63 -8.42 -5.03
N LYS A 396 -9.20 -9.10 -6.10
CA LYS A 396 -8.41 -8.46 -7.15
C LYS A 396 -9.18 -7.28 -7.76
N ASP A 397 -10.38 -7.54 -8.25
CA ASP A 397 -11.13 -6.53 -9.00
C ASP A 397 -11.65 -5.39 -8.11
N MET A 398 -12.02 -5.69 -6.86
CA MET A 398 -12.30 -4.67 -5.84
C MET A 398 -11.08 -3.82 -5.54
N GLY A 399 -9.89 -4.44 -5.41
CA GLY A 399 -8.63 -3.74 -5.21
C GLY A 399 -8.31 -2.78 -6.37
N ASP A 400 -8.53 -3.20 -7.61
CA ASP A 400 -8.35 -2.35 -8.80
C ASP A 400 -9.31 -1.14 -8.78
N ALA A 401 -10.57 -1.34 -8.40
CA ALA A 401 -11.55 -0.26 -8.29
C ALA A 401 -11.18 0.75 -7.19
N LEU A 402 -10.72 0.26 -6.04
CA LEU A 402 -10.24 1.08 -4.93
C LEU A 402 -8.97 1.85 -5.31
N PHE A 403 -8.05 1.21 -6.03
CA PHE A 403 -6.83 1.84 -6.54
C PHE A 403 -7.15 3.00 -7.48
N LEU A 404 -8.07 2.81 -8.43
CA LEU A 404 -8.51 3.85 -9.36
C LEU A 404 -9.25 5.01 -8.69
N SER A 405 -9.82 4.79 -7.50
CA SER A 405 -10.48 5.82 -6.68
C SER A 405 -9.61 6.38 -5.56
N TYR A 406 -8.31 6.07 -5.56
CA TYR A 406 -7.30 6.55 -4.61
C TYR A 406 -7.47 6.04 -3.15
N ASP A 407 -8.30 5.01 -2.90
CA ASP A 407 -8.35 4.30 -1.61
C ASP A 407 -7.26 3.22 -1.56
N MET A 408 -6.00 3.67 -1.52
CA MET A 408 -4.82 2.79 -1.55
C MET A 408 -4.78 1.80 -0.37
N PRO A 409 -5.06 2.19 0.88
CA PRO A 409 -4.99 1.25 2.00
C PRO A 409 -5.93 0.06 1.81
N ARG A 410 -7.16 0.27 1.34
CA ARG A 410 -8.09 -0.83 1.07
C ARG A 410 -7.76 -1.57 -0.22
N ALA A 411 -7.24 -0.89 -1.24
CA ALA A 411 -6.79 -1.53 -2.48
C ALA A 411 -5.72 -2.61 -2.20
N TRP A 412 -4.65 -2.23 -1.49
CA TRP A 412 -3.57 -3.15 -1.15
C TRP A 412 -4.00 -4.27 -0.21
N ARG A 413 -4.86 -3.99 0.78
CA ARG A 413 -5.44 -5.04 1.63
C ARG A 413 -6.27 -6.05 0.84
N SER A 414 -6.99 -5.58 -0.20
CA SER A 414 -7.73 -6.45 -1.10
C SER A 414 -6.78 -7.34 -1.90
N TRP A 415 -5.78 -6.75 -2.54
CA TRP A 415 -4.78 -7.51 -3.29
C TRP A 415 -4.00 -8.52 -2.42
N ASP A 416 -3.64 -8.15 -1.19
CA ASP A 416 -2.97 -9.05 -0.24
C ASP A 416 -3.84 -10.23 0.18
N ALA A 417 -5.14 -10.00 0.40
CA ALA A 417 -6.10 -11.06 0.68
C ALA A 417 -6.20 -12.03 -0.51
N GLY A 418 -6.42 -11.49 -1.71
CA GLY A 418 -6.56 -12.31 -2.92
C GLY A 418 -5.29 -13.09 -3.29
N ARG A 419 -4.09 -12.49 -3.15
CA ARG A 419 -2.81 -13.19 -3.38
C ARG A 419 -2.54 -14.32 -2.39
N ARG A 420 -2.98 -14.18 -1.13
CA ARG A 420 -2.88 -15.29 -0.16
C ARG A 420 -3.84 -16.43 -0.47
N MET A 421 -5.00 -16.13 -1.05
CA MET A 421 -5.98 -17.14 -1.48
C MET A 421 -5.54 -17.84 -2.77
N ALA A 422 -5.07 -17.08 -3.77
CA ALA A 422 -4.71 -17.61 -5.09
C ALA A 422 -3.41 -16.97 -5.61
N PRO A 423 -2.25 -17.35 -5.08
CA PRO A 423 -0.97 -16.73 -5.46
C PRO A 423 -0.61 -16.92 -6.94
N GLY A 424 -1.14 -17.97 -7.59
CA GLY A 424 -0.94 -18.26 -9.01
C GLY A 424 -1.96 -17.60 -9.95
N LEU A 425 -2.94 -16.83 -9.44
CA LEU A 425 -3.95 -16.18 -10.27
C LEU A 425 -3.29 -15.06 -11.11
N GLU A 426 -3.21 -15.24 -12.44
CA GLU A 426 -2.53 -14.35 -13.39
C GLU A 426 -2.96 -12.88 -13.28
N GLN A 427 -4.20 -12.64 -12.86
CA GLN A 427 -4.77 -11.31 -12.63
C GLN A 427 -3.96 -10.46 -11.64
N PHE A 428 -3.20 -11.06 -10.72
CA PHE A 428 -2.31 -10.34 -9.80
C PHE A 428 -0.95 -9.96 -10.39
N LYS A 429 -0.61 -10.42 -11.60
CA LYS A 429 0.69 -10.12 -12.22
C LYS A 429 0.92 -8.62 -12.38
N ALA A 430 -0.12 -7.86 -12.75
CA ALA A 430 -0.02 -6.41 -12.86
C ALA A 430 0.30 -5.74 -11.51
N VAL A 431 -0.31 -6.23 -10.42
CA VAL A 431 -0.03 -5.75 -9.05
C VAL A 431 1.41 -6.08 -8.64
N ASN A 432 1.85 -7.31 -8.88
CA ASN A 432 3.22 -7.74 -8.59
C ASN A 432 4.25 -6.93 -9.39
N GLN A 433 3.96 -6.65 -10.67
CA GLN A 433 4.81 -5.78 -11.49
C GLN A 433 4.85 -4.35 -10.95
N TYR A 434 3.71 -3.82 -10.49
CA TYR A 434 3.67 -2.49 -9.89
C TYR A 434 4.49 -2.41 -8.59
N GLU A 435 4.45 -3.43 -7.73
CA GLU A 435 5.36 -3.51 -6.57
C GLU A 435 6.83 -3.46 -6.99
N GLN A 436 7.23 -4.19 -8.03
CA GLN A 436 8.61 -4.17 -8.52
C GLN A 436 9.01 -2.81 -9.09
N VAL A 437 8.07 -2.11 -9.75
CA VAL A 437 8.27 -0.73 -10.19
C VAL A 437 8.53 0.18 -8.99
N LEU A 438 7.69 0.10 -7.95
CA LEU A 438 7.87 0.91 -6.73
C LEU A 438 9.21 0.61 -6.04
N LEU A 439 9.62 -0.66 -5.94
CA LEU A 439 10.92 -1.02 -5.33
C LEU A 439 12.11 -0.46 -6.11
N ARG A 440 12.03 -0.50 -7.44
CA ARG A 440 13.13 -0.06 -8.32
C ARG A 440 13.21 1.46 -8.40
N GLU A 441 12.08 2.12 -8.54
CA GLU A 441 12.00 3.56 -8.83
C GLU A 441 11.91 4.41 -7.58
N HIS A 442 11.48 3.81 -6.46
CA HIS A 442 11.32 4.50 -5.17
C HIS A 442 11.94 3.72 -3.99
N PRO A 443 13.22 3.27 -4.07
CA PRO A 443 13.87 2.50 -3.00
C PRO A 443 13.99 3.27 -1.68
N GLU A 444 13.90 4.60 -1.70
CA GLU A 444 13.95 5.45 -0.52
C GLU A 444 12.79 5.19 0.47
N PHE A 445 11.72 4.56 0.01
CA PHE A 445 10.62 4.08 0.86
C PHE A 445 10.92 2.73 1.54
N PHE A 446 11.82 1.89 1.00
CA PHE A 446 11.95 0.48 1.40
C PHE A 446 13.23 0.14 2.15
#